data_AF-A0AAE1B230-F1
#
_entry.id   AF-A0AAE1B230-F1
#
_cell.length_a   1.000
_cell.length_b   1.000
_cell.length_c   1.000
_cell.angle_alpha   90.00
_cell.angle_beta   90.00
_cell.angle_gamma   90.00
#
_symmetry.space_group_name_H-M   'P 1'
#
loop_
_entity.id
_entity.type
_entity.pdbx_description
1 polymer ?
#
loop_
_entity_poly.entity_id
_entity_poly.type
_entity_poly.pdbx_seq_one_letter_code
_entity_poly.pdbx_strand_id
1 'polypeptide(L)'
;MIKLGSKCSLRERVNRFLARYRSTPHVTTGVAPCKLLCGRKIKTHLDLVHPTVQSSVSQRQCKQKLNYDRTSGEREFGIHDSVYVRNYGKGEIWISGQIVEST
;
A
#
# COMPACT_ATOMS: atom_id res chain seq x y z
N MET A 1 -4.93 23.94 -9.74
CA MET A 1 -5.34 25.31 -10.11
C MET A 1 -4.08 26.18 -10.15
N ILE A 2 -3.59 26.54 -11.34
CA ILE A 2 -2.43 27.43 -11.49
C ILE A 2 -2.97 28.86 -11.45
N LYS A 3 -2.77 29.58 -10.36
CA LYS A 3 -3.05 31.03 -10.31
C LYS A 3 -2.07 31.75 -11.25
N LEU A 4 -2.55 32.13 -12.44
CA LEU A 4 -1.96 33.22 -13.22
C LEU A 4 -2.43 34.52 -12.57
N GLY A 5 -1.59 35.18 -11.78
CA GLY A 5 -2.03 36.44 -11.15
C GLY A 5 -1.12 37.02 -10.09
N SER A 6 0.20 36.94 -10.24
CA SER A 6 1.14 37.71 -9.41
C SER A 6 2.36 38.06 -10.25
N LYS A 7 2.90 39.28 -10.11
CA LYS A 7 4.17 39.68 -10.72
C LYS A 7 5.29 38.80 -10.15
N CYS A 8 5.50 37.64 -10.76
CA CYS A 8 6.57 36.71 -10.39
C CYS A 8 7.89 37.31 -10.91
N SER A 9 8.86 37.54 -10.04
CA SER A 9 10.16 38.09 -10.46
C SER A 9 10.83 37.16 -11.47
N LEU A 10 11.71 37.68 -12.34
CA LEU A 10 12.47 36.85 -13.29
C LEU A 10 13.19 35.71 -12.55
N ARG A 11 13.74 36.02 -11.37
CA ARG A 11 14.39 35.06 -10.50
C ARG A 11 13.47 33.92 -10.09
N GLU A 12 12.22 34.20 -9.71
CA GLU A 12 11.24 33.16 -9.36
C GLU A 12 10.87 32.28 -10.54
N ARG A 13 10.74 32.86 -11.74
CA ARG A 13 10.46 32.10 -12.98
C ARG A 13 11.62 31.15 -13.30
N VAL A 14 12.85 31.65 -13.24
CA VAL A 14 14.07 30.86 -13.44
C VAL A 14 14.17 29.76 -12.37
N ASN A 15 13.94 30.08 -11.11
CA ASN A 15 13.97 29.08 -10.03
C ASN A 15 12.93 27.97 -10.24
N ARG A 16 11.72 28.31 -10.66
CA ARG A 16 10.64 27.34 -10.93
C ARG A 16 10.99 26.44 -12.12
N PHE A 17 11.55 27.03 -13.19
CA PHE A 17 12.03 26.26 -14.34
C PHE A 17 13.14 25.30 -13.95
N LEU A 18 14.17 25.79 -13.26
CA LEU A 18 15.32 24.99 -12.84
C LEU A 18 14.93 23.87 -11.88
N ALA A 19 14.00 24.13 -10.95
CA ALA A 19 13.49 23.10 -10.05
C ALA A 19 12.85 21.95 -10.83
N ARG A 20 12.02 22.28 -11.84
CA ARG A 20 11.35 21.27 -12.67
C ARG A 20 12.34 20.51 -13.55
N TYR A 21 13.26 21.22 -14.20
CA TYR A 21 14.31 20.62 -15.03
C TYR A 21 15.15 19.62 -14.23
N ARG A 22 15.54 19.96 -13.00
CA ARG A 22 16.36 19.08 -12.14
C ARG A 22 15.63 17.85 -11.62
N SER A 23 14.30 17.91 -11.49
CA SER A 23 13.47 16.78 -11.02
C SER A 23 13.06 15.80 -12.14
N THR A 24 13.02 16.26 -13.39
CA THR A 24 12.58 15.44 -14.53
C THR A 24 13.72 14.58 -15.07
N PRO A 25 13.50 13.28 -15.32
CA PRO A 25 14.48 12.43 -16.00
C PRO A 25 14.83 12.95 -17.40
N HIS A 26 16.11 12.94 -17.76
CA HIS A 26 16.54 13.33 -19.11
C HIS A 26 16.34 12.18 -20.10
N VAL A 27 15.99 12.48 -21.35
CA VAL A 27 15.65 11.46 -22.37
C VAL A 27 16.82 10.51 -22.65
N THR A 28 18.03 11.05 -22.80
CA THR A 28 19.22 10.25 -23.14
C THR A 28 19.72 9.37 -21.99
N THR A 29 19.64 9.84 -20.75
CA THR A 29 20.25 9.13 -19.60
C THR A 29 19.23 8.42 -18.72
N GLY A 30 17.94 8.72 -18.87
CA GLY A 30 16.86 8.19 -18.02
C GLY A 30 16.93 8.63 -16.55
N VAL A 31 17.90 9.48 -16.19
CA VAL A 31 18.17 9.88 -14.81
C VAL A 31 17.96 11.38 -14.66
N ALA A 32 17.32 11.78 -13.55
CA ALA A 32 17.11 13.19 -13.22
C ALA A 32 18.44 13.87 -12.83
N PRO A 33 18.72 15.10 -13.29
CA PRO A 33 19.95 15.81 -12.95
C PRO A 33 20.22 15.93 -11.44
N CYS A 34 19.17 16.09 -10.62
CA CYS A 34 19.33 16.13 -9.15
C CYS A 34 19.93 14.85 -8.56
N LYS A 35 19.65 13.70 -9.18
CA LYS A 35 20.17 12.40 -8.74
C LYS A 35 21.66 12.25 -9.08
N LEU A 36 22.09 12.78 -10.22
CA LEU A 36 23.50 12.80 -10.62
C LEU A 36 24.32 13.77 -9.76
N LEU A 37 23.75 14.93 -9.42
CA LEU A 37 24.45 15.96 -8.65
C LEU A 37 24.48 15.68 -7.14
N CYS A 38 23.35 15.27 -6.56
CA CYS A 38 23.18 15.16 -5.11
C CYS A 38 23.06 13.70 -4.63
N GLY A 39 23.16 12.71 -5.52
CA GLY A 39 22.99 11.29 -5.21
C GLY A 39 21.57 10.87 -4.82
N ARG A 40 20.61 11.80 -4.71
CA ARG A 40 19.24 11.55 -4.26
C ARG A 40 18.19 12.24 -5.13
N LYS A 41 17.00 11.66 -5.21
CA LYS A 41 15.85 12.26 -5.87
C LYS A 41 15.24 13.35 -4.98
N ILE A 42 14.96 14.52 -5.55
CA ILE A 42 14.20 15.58 -4.85
C ILE A 42 12.72 15.19 -4.85
N LYS A 43 12.06 15.23 -3.68
CA LYS A 43 10.62 14.95 -3.58
C LYS A 43 9.83 16.11 -4.17
N THR A 44 8.98 15.82 -5.16
CA THR A 44 8.05 16.77 -5.75
C THR A 44 6.62 16.49 -5.31
N HIS A 45 5.69 17.42 -5.54
CA HIS A 45 4.26 17.18 -5.27
C HIS A 45 3.73 15.93 -5.98
N LEU A 46 4.21 15.63 -7.19
CA LEU A 46 3.80 14.43 -7.93
C LEU A 46 4.32 13.15 -7.28
N ASP A 47 5.51 13.18 -6.67
CA ASP A 47 6.04 12.04 -5.93
C ASP A 47 5.23 11.74 -4.65
N LEU A 48 4.52 12.74 -4.10
CA LEU A 48 3.63 12.57 -2.95
C LEU A 48 2.26 12.00 -3.33
N VAL A 49 1.88 12.06 -4.61
CA VAL A 49 0.64 11.46 -5.14
C VAL A 49 0.80 9.96 -5.37
N HIS A 50 2.03 9.45 -5.39
CA HIS A 50 2.26 8.01 -5.50
C HIS A 50 1.53 7.27 -4.37
N PRO A 51 0.78 6.18 -4.66
CA PRO A 51 0.07 5.42 -3.65
C PRO A 51 1.03 5.10 -2.50
N THR A 52 0.62 5.49 -1.31
CA THR A 52 1.38 5.26 -0.09
C THR A 52 1.52 3.75 0.14
N VAL A 53 2.51 3.35 0.93
CA VAL A 53 2.66 1.94 1.33
C VAL A 53 1.34 1.42 1.91
N GLN A 54 0.63 2.26 2.67
CA GLN A 54 -0.68 1.94 3.23
C GLN A 54 -1.71 1.54 2.16
N SER A 55 -1.89 2.33 1.10
CA SER A 55 -2.86 1.97 0.05
C SER A 55 -2.48 0.67 -0.67
N SER A 56 -1.18 0.43 -0.84
CA SER A 56 -0.69 -0.83 -1.43
C SER A 56 -0.95 -2.05 -0.53
N VAL A 57 -0.80 -1.89 0.79
CA VAL A 57 -1.06 -2.94 1.78
C VAL A 57 -2.55 -3.24 1.87
N SER A 58 -3.40 -2.22 1.97
CA SER A 58 -4.86 -2.39 1.99
C SER A 58 -5.37 -3.11 0.74
N GLN A 59 -4.84 -2.76 -0.44
CA GLN A 59 -5.22 -3.43 -1.68
C GLN A 59 -4.79 -4.89 -1.70
N ARG A 60 -3.62 -5.23 -1.17
CA ARG A 60 -3.14 -6.62 -1.05
C ARG A 60 -4.00 -7.43 -0.07
N GLN A 61 -4.34 -6.86 1.09
CA GLN A 61 -5.21 -7.50 2.07
C GLN A 61 -6.61 -7.76 1.52
N CYS A 62 -7.19 -6.79 0.80
CA CYS A 62 -8.49 -6.97 0.14
C CYS A 62 -8.45 -8.11 -0.89
N LYS A 63 -7.41 -8.17 -1.73
CA LYS A 63 -7.21 -9.28 -2.67
C LYS A 63 -7.04 -10.63 -1.98
N GLN A 64 -6.30 -10.67 -0.87
CA GLN A 64 -6.11 -11.89 -0.09
C GLN A 64 -7.44 -12.41 0.46
N LYS A 65 -8.26 -11.53 1.04
CA LYS A 65 -9.60 -11.87 1.53
C LYS A 65 -10.48 -12.40 0.39
N LEU A 66 -10.59 -11.65 -0.71
CA LEU A 66 -11.40 -12.06 -1.87
C LEU A 66 -10.99 -13.43 -2.42
N ASN A 67 -9.70 -13.74 -2.45
CA ASN A 67 -9.21 -15.04 -2.92
C ASN A 67 -9.51 -16.17 -1.92
N TYR A 68 -9.41 -15.89 -0.63
CA TYR A 68 -9.77 -16.85 0.42
C TYR A 68 -11.26 -17.18 0.38
N ASP A 69 -12.11 -16.14 0.34
CA ASP A 69 -13.58 -16.25 0.33
C ASP A 69 -14.09 -17.01 -0.92
N ARG A 70 -13.34 -17.02 -2.04
CA ARG A 70 -13.69 -17.83 -3.23
C ARG A 70 -13.56 -19.33 -3.02
N THR A 71 -12.66 -19.76 -2.14
CA THR A 71 -12.31 -21.18 -1.96
C THR A 71 -12.84 -21.72 -0.64
N SER A 72 -13.07 -20.85 0.34
CA SER A 72 -13.66 -21.20 1.63
C SER A 72 -15.13 -20.80 1.65
N GLY A 73 -16.03 -21.77 1.73
CA GLY A 73 -17.41 -21.52 2.13
C GLY A 73 -17.47 -21.08 3.60
N GLU A 74 -18.53 -20.35 3.95
CA GLU A 74 -18.91 -20.14 5.35
C GLU A 74 -19.22 -21.51 5.96
N ARG A 75 -18.62 -21.78 7.13
CA ARG A 75 -18.90 -23.00 7.89
C ARG A 75 -19.84 -22.60 9.01
N GLU A 76 -21.09 -23.00 8.88
CA GLU A 76 -22.07 -22.95 9.96
C GLU A 76 -21.94 -24.22 10.78
N PHE A 77 -22.08 -24.11 12.10
CA PHE A 77 -22.06 -25.25 13.00
C PHE A 77 -23.31 -25.22 13.88
N GLY A 78 -23.94 -26.37 14.03
CA GLY A 78 -25.10 -26.55 14.89
C GLY A 78 -24.71 -26.96 16.31
N ILE A 79 -25.63 -26.74 17.24
CA ILE A 79 -25.56 -27.34 18.57
C ILE A 79 -25.52 -28.87 18.41
N HIS A 80 -24.61 -29.51 19.14
CA HIS A 80 -24.29 -30.95 19.13
C HIS A 80 -23.47 -31.47 17.94
N ASP A 81 -23.00 -30.60 17.03
CA ASP A 81 -22.03 -31.02 16.02
C ASP A 81 -20.69 -31.42 16.65
N SER A 82 -20.12 -32.50 16.12
CA SER A 82 -18.79 -32.98 16.53
C SER A 82 -17.71 -32.23 15.76
N VAL A 83 -16.87 -31.52 16.50
CA VAL A 83 -15.82 -30.65 15.94
C VAL A 83 -14.46 -31.02 16.51
N TYR A 84 -13.41 -30.71 15.76
CA TYR A 84 -12.04 -30.79 16.24
C TYR A 84 -11.53 -29.38 16.57
N VAL A 85 -11.01 -29.21 17.77
CA VAL A 85 -10.40 -27.96 18.24
C VAL A 85 -8.89 -28.13 18.25
N ARG A 86 -8.20 -27.09 17.77
CA ARG A 86 -6.74 -27.10 17.78
C ARG A 86 -6.21 -26.82 19.18
N ASN A 87 -5.41 -27.74 19.69
CA ASN A 87 -4.68 -27.57 20.94
C ASN A 87 -3.35 -26.83 20.69
N TYR A 88 -3.12 -25.74 21.43
CA TYR A 88 -1.87 -24.97 21.38
C TYR A 88 -0.91 -25.30 22.52
N GLY A 89 -1.30 -26.19 23.43
CA GLY A 89 -0.47 -26.67 24.54
C GLY A 89 0.39 -27.88 24.18
N LYS A 90 0.82 -28.63 25.20
CA LYS A 90 1.50 -29.91 25.02
C LYS A 90 0.47 -31.03 24.85
N GLY A 91 0.72 -31.95 23.94
CA GLY A 91 -0.17 -33.10 23.66
C GLY A 91 -0.64 -33.12 22.22
N GLU A 92 -1.75 -33.81 21.96
CA GLU A 92 -2.32 -33.92 20.62
C GLU A 92 -2.79 -32.57 20.10
N ILE A 93 -2.50 -32.29 18.83
CA ILE A 93 -2.72 -31.00 18.17
C ILE A 93 -4.22 -30.77 17.89
N TRP A 94 -5.02 -31.83 17.79
CA TRP A 94 -6.46 -31.76 17.51
C TRP A 94 -7.21 -32.58 18.56
N ILE A 95 -8.15 -31.94 19.25
CA ILE A 95 -8.98 -32.56 20.29
C ILE A 95 -10.42 -32.56 19.80
N SER A 96 -11.10 -33.70 19.85
CA SER A 96 -12.52 -33.80 19.52
C SER A 96 -13.40 -33.23 20.63
N GLY A 97 -14.44 -32.48 20.28
CA GLY A 97 -15.46 -31.97 21.19
C GLY A 97 -16.82 -31.81 20.51
N GLN A 98 -17.83 -31.43 21.28
CA GLN A 98 -19.15 -31.11 20.76
C GLN A 98 -19.52 -29.67 21.10
N ILE A 99 -20.27 -29.03 20.19
CA ILE A 99 -20.77 -27.67 20.40
C ILE A 99 -21.96 -27.74 21.35
N VAL A 100 -21.83 -27.09 22.51
CA VAL A 100 -22.88 -27.06 23.55
C VAL A 100 -23.82 -25.86 23.36
N GLU A 101 -23.30 -24.77 22.81
CA GLU A 101 -24.03 -23.54 22.57
C GLU A 101 -23.49 -22.86 21.30
N SER A 102 -24.39 -22.40 20.43
CA SER A 102 -24.07 -21.63 19.23
C SER A 102 -24.56 -20.19 19.41
N THR A 103 -23.68 -19.20 19.21
CA THR A 103 -24.02 -17.77 19.23
C THR A 103 -24.39 -17.26 17.86
#